data_AF-A0A9N9JZ00-F1
#
_entry.id   AF-A0A9N9JZ00-F1
#
_cell.length_a   1.000
_cell.length_b   1.000
_cell.length_c   1.000
_cell.angle_alpha   90.00
_cell.angle_beta   90.00
_cell.angle_gamma   90.00
#
_symmetry.space_group_name_H-M   'P 1'
#
loop_
_entity.id
_entity.type
_entity.pdbx_description
1 polymer ?
#
loop_
_entity_poly.entity_id
_entity_poly.type
_entity_poly.pdbx_seq_one_letter_code
_entity_poly.pdbx_strand_id
1 'polypeptide(L)'
;ETIPSKKQNPFAPRHPFRLGVAGTSESGKTKMVVRLLLGSKYPKIYPWMSGEKRGHKIPKSRSKNFGERYIPCDDLIVVAQHQDEELWETVQCFYEFIAMDKQAPWYENVRFKLIAPEELPDISSFKRTGRFTVIVFDDLAGEPLATQLKIIPFFRSGRHEGISAIYIAQRFYEIHPNIRANLKYISLHRGCGTLDSIKRILKDMYDDYEPLAKKVYE
;
A
#
# COMPACT_ATOMS: atom_id res chain seq x y z
N GLU A 1 -17.43 -23.18 -5.38
CA GLU A 1 -16.07 -23.48 -5.89
C GLU A 1 -15.10 -22.47 -5.32
N THR A 2 -14.24 -22.90 -4.41
CA THR A 2 -13.16 -22.07 -3.85
C THR A 2 -12.08 -21.91 -4.90
N ILE A 3 -11.92 -20.69 -5.41
CA ILE A 3 -10.78 -20.28 -6.24
C ILE A 3 -9.51 -20.73 -5.51
N PRO A 4 -8.60 -21.50 -6.13
CA PRO A 4 -7.38 -21.92 -5.46
C PRO A 4 -6.62 -20.67 -5.08
N SER A 5 -6.43 -20.44 -3.77
CA SER A 5 -5.62 -19.34 -3.29
C SER A 5 -4.24 -19.52 -3.92
N LYS A 6 -3.86 -18.65 -4.86
CA LYS A 6 -2.44 -18.45 -5.17
C LYS A 6 -1.75 -18.41 -3.82
N LYS A 7 -0.75 -19.27 -3.58
CA LYS A 7 0.03 -19.27 -2.35
C LYS A 7 0.59 -17.86 -2.20
N GLN A 8 -0.13 -16.99 -1.49
CA GLN A 8 0.37 -15.67 -1.15
C GLN A 8 1.63 -15.92 -0.35
N ASN A 9 2.67 -15.16 -0.68
CA ASN A 9 3.91 -15.17 0.09
C ASN A 9 3.55 -15.17 1.59
N PRO A 10 4.01 -16.17 2.38
CA PRO A 10 3.61 -16.28 3.79
C PRO A 10 4.02 -15.07 4.63
N PHE A 11 4.97 -14.26 4.12
CA PHE A 11 5.45 -13.03 4.74
C PHE A 11 4.71 -11.77 4.27
N ALA A 12 3.84 -11.86 3.25
CA ALA A 12 3.05 -10.73 2.81
C ALA A 12 1.91 -10.43 3.82
N PRO A 13 1.56 -9.15 4.04
CA PRO A 13 0.40 -8.80 4.86
C PRO A 13 -0.86 -9.46 4.30
N ARG A 14 -1.54 -10.27 5.12
CA ARG A 14 -2.83 -10.86 4.73
C ARG A 14 -3.87 -9.77 4.65
N HIS A 15 -4.57 -9.68 3.52
CA HIS A 15 -5.72 -8.80 3.38
C HIS A 15 -6.86 -9.25 4.31
N PRO A 16 -7.58 -8.30 4.91
CA PRO A 16 -7.28 -6.87 5.00
C PRO A 16 -6.18 -6.55 6.04
N PHE A 17 -5.37 -5.52 5.79
CA PHE A 17 -4.31 -5.05 6.70
C PHE A 17 -4.31 -3.53 6.89
N ARG A 18 -3.61 -3.06 7.93
CA ARG A 18 -3.51 -1.64 8.30
C ARG A 18 -2.06 -1.32 8.63
N LEU A 19 -1.39 -0.53 7.80
CA LEU A 19 0.04 -0.25 7.87
C LEU A 19 0.28 1.25 8.06
N GLY A 20 1.10 1.61 9.05
CA GLY A 20 1.65 2.96 9.18
C GLY A 20 3.11 2.98 8.75
N VAL A 21 3.50 3.94 7.92
CA VAL A 21 4.87 4.14 7.45
C VAL A 21 5.32 5.52 7.86
N ALA A 22 6.37 5.61 8.68
CA ALA A 22 6.84 6.87 9.26
C ALA A 22 8.34 7.07 9.07
N GLY A 23 8.79 8.32 8.94
CA GLY A 23 10.19 8.70 8.77
C GLY A 23 10.36 9.99 7.98
N THR A 24 11.51 10.66 8.06
CA THR A 24 11.69 12.00 7.48
C THR A 24 11.55 12.01 5.95
N SER A 25 11.47 13.20 5.36
CA SER A 25 11.58 13.38 3.92
C SER A 25 12.80 12.63 3.36
N GLU A 26 12.67 12.12 2.13
CA GLU A 26 13.71 11.36 1.42
C GLU A 26 14.16 10.04 2.09
N SER A 27 13.56 9.64 3.21
CA SER A 27 13.90 8.36 3.88
C SER A 27 13.42 7.11 3.14
N GLY A 28 12.79 7.28 1.96
CA GLY A 28 12.39 6.19 1.07
C GLY A 28 11.06 5.52 1.40
N LYS A 29 10.21 6.13 2.24
CA LYS A 29 8.89 5.62 2.64
C LYS A 29 7.99 5.27 1.46
N THR A 30 7.68 6.26 0.63
CA THR A 30 6.84 6.13 -0.57
C THR A 30 7.45 5.13 -1.54
N LYS A 31 8.78 5.21 -1.76
CA LYS A 31 9.51 4.25 -2.60
C LYS A 31 9.40 2.80 -2.11
N MET A 32 9.40 2.56 -0.80
CA MET A 32 9.19 1.23 -0.22
C MET A 32 7.77 0.74 -0.49
N VAL A 33 6.74 1.57 -0.25
CA VAL A 33 5.34 1.23 -0.52
C VAL A 33 5.12 0.94 -2.01
N VAL A 34 5.63 1.79 -2.90
CA VAL A 34 5.59 1.61 -4.36
C VAL A 34 6.23 0.29 -4.76
N ARG A 35 7.41 -0.04 -4.23
CA ARG A 35 8.07 -1.33 -4.51
C ARG A 35 7.25 -2.53 -4.05
N LEU A 36 6.48 -2.43 -2.96
CA LEU A 36 5.57 -3.49 -2.52
C LEU A 36 4.36 -3.63 -3.47
N LEU A 37 3.81 -2.52 -3.96
CA LEU A 37 2.69 -2.50 -4.90
C LEU A 37 3.07 -3.03 -6.29
N LEU A 38 4.29 -2.75 -6.75
CA LEU A 38 4.84 -3.20 -8.03
C LEU A 38 5.35 -4.65 -7.97
N GLY A 39 6.03 -5.00 -6.87
CA GLY A 39 6.63 -6.30 -6.62
C GLY A 39 7.65 -6.75 -7.68
N SER A 40 7.85 -8.05 -7.75
CA SER A 40 8.72 -8.68 -8.76
C SER A 40 8.13 -8.65 -10.17
N LYS A 41 6.87 -8.25 -10.31
CA LYS A 41 6.16 -8.18 -11.58
C LYS A 41 6.67 -7.04 -12.44
N TYR A 42 6.83 -5.85 -11.86
CA TYR A 42 7.30 -4.65 -12.58
C TYR A 42 8.55 -4.89 -13.43
N PRO A 43 9.71 -5.33 -12.90
CA PRO A 43 10.92 -5.50 -13.71
C PRO A 43 10.77 -6.54 -14.83
N LYS A 44 9.85 -7.51 -14.70
CA LYS A 44 9.61 -8.53 -15.72
C LYS A 44 8.70 -8.05 -16.84
N ILE A 45 7.80 -7.12 -16.54
CA ILE A 45 6.89 -6.53 -17.54
C ILE A 45 7.44 -5.22 -18.11
N TYR A 46 8.36 -4.55 -17.42
CA TYR A 46 8.93 -3.26 -17.81
C TYR A 46 9.42 -3.24 -19.27
N PRO A 47 10.17 -4.25 -19.80
CA PRO A 47 10.58 -4.23 -21.20
C PRO A 47 9.43 -4.25 -22.22
N TRP A 48 8.24 -4.72 -21.82
CA TRP A 48 7.05 -4.68 -22.66
C TRP A 48 6.35 -3.31 -22.56
N MET A 49 6.31 -2.76 -21.35
CA MET A 49 5.75 -1.44 -21.06
C MET A 49 6.56 -0.30 -21.68
N SER A 50 7.90 -0.37 -21.59
CA SER A 50 8.84 0.59 -22.20
C SER A 50 8.90 0.49 -23.72
N GLY A 51 8.35 -0.57 -24.31
CA GLY A 51 8.41 -0.83 -25.75
C GLY A 51 9.72 -1.45 -26.23
N GLU A 52 10.67 -1.77 -25.36
CA GLU A 52 11.89 -2.51 -25.72
C GLU A 52 11.58 -3.85 -26.41
N LYS A 53 10.45 -4.47 -26.06
CA LYS A 53 9.97 -5.72 -26.67
C LYS A 53 8.87 -5.51 -27.72
N ARG A 54 8.71 -4.30 -28.25
CA ARG A 54 7.74 -4.03 -29.33
C ARG A 54 8.05 -4.93 -30.53
N GLY A 55 7.08 -5.74 -30.96
CA GLY A 55 7.24 -6.72 -32.05
C GLY A 55 7.73 -8.11 -31.65
N HIS A 56 8.18 -8.31 -30.40
CA HIS A 56 8.48 -9.65 -29.91
C HIS A 56 7.19 -10.47 -29.72
N LYS A 57 7.24 -11.77 -30.07
CA LYS A 57 6.12 -12.68 -29.80
C LYS A 57 5.88 -12.78 -28.30
N ILE A 58 4.70 -12.38 -27.85
CA ILE A 58 4.26 -12.61 -26.47
C ILE A 58 4.27 -14.13 -26.21
N PRO A 59 4.98 -14.61 -25.17
CA PRO A 59 4.97 -16.02 -24.85
C PRO A 59 3.54 -16.50 -24.61
N LYS A 60 3.05 -17.42 -25.45
CA LYS A 60 1.68 -17.97 -25.34
C LYS A 60 1.48 -18.86 -24.10
N SER A 61 2.58 -19.29 -23.46
CA SER A 61 2.52 -20.15 -22.28
C SER A 61 2.35 -19.33 -21.00
N ARG A 62 1.29 -19.65 -20.22
CA ARG A 62 1.15 -19.24 -18.80
C ARG A 62 2.29 -19.74 -17.89
N SER A 63 3.20 -20.61 -18.38
CA SER A 63 4.32 -21.12 -17.59
C SER A 63 5.44 -20.10 -17.36
N LYS A 64 5.51 -19.00 -18.12
CA LYS A 64 6.45 -17.92 -17.81
C LYS A 64 5.90 -17.10 -16.64
N ASN A 65 6.55 -17.23 -15.49
CA ASN A 65 6.24 -16.42 -14.32
C ASN A 65 6.63 -14.95 -14.59
N PHE A 66 5.64 -14.12 -14.94
CA PHE A 66 5.77 -12.66 -15.10
C PHE A 66 5.91 -11.90 -13.77
N GLY A 67 6.18 -12.60 -12.68
CA GLY A 67 6.33 -12.03 -11.36
C GLY A 67 4.98 -11.75 -10.70
N GLU A 68 5.07 -11.31 -9.46
CA GLU A 68 3.94 -11.05 -8.59
C GLU A 68 4.11 -9.68 -7.91
N ARG A 69 2.98 -8.99 -7.72
CA ARG A 69 2.88 -7.86 -6.80
C ARG A 69 2.98 -8.41 -5.37
N TYR A 70 3.71 -7.73 -4.48
CA TYR A 70 3.83 -8.19 -3.08
C TYR A 70 2.61 -7.81 -2.25
N ILE A 71 1.90 -6.75 -2.64
CA ILE A 71 0.57 -6.39 -2.15
C ILE A 71 -0.42 -6.52 -3.32
N PRO A 72 -1.00 -7.71 -3.53
CA PRO A 72 -2.02 -7.90 -4.56
C PRO A 72 -3.35 -7.28 -4.13
N CYS A 73 -3.99 -6.52 -5.01
CA CYS A 73 -5.32 -5.94 -4.80
C CYS A 73 -6.09 -5.82 -6.11
N ASP A 74 -7.41 -5.79 -6.04
CA ASP A 74 -8.28 -5.55 -7.19
C ASP A 74 -8.35 -4.05 -7.50
N ASP A 75 -8.40 -3.21 -6.47
CA ASP A 75 -8.43 -1.75 -6.64
C ASP A 75 -7.33 -1.11 -5.80
N LEU A 76 -6.55 -0.22 -6.41
CA LEU A 76 -5.59 0.64 -5.73
C LEU A 76 -6.08 2.10 -5.81
N ILE A 77 -6.24 2.73 -4.65
CA ILE A 77 -6.56 4.15 -4.53
C ILE A 77 -5.40 4.83 -3.80
N VAL A 78 -4.83 5.86 -4.38
CA VAL A 78 -3.82 6.71 -3.76
C VAL A 78 -4.45 8.08 -3.51
N VAL A 79 -4.36 8.54 -2.29
CA VAL A 79 -4.84 9.85 -1.84
C VAL A 79 -3.62 10.66 -1.45
N ALA A 80 -3.32 11.69 -2.23
CA ALA A 80 -2.12 12.50 -2.07
C ALA A 80 -2.44 13.97 -2.40
N GLN A 81 -1.73 14.91 -1.76
CA GLN A 81 -1.84 16.34 -2.08
C GLN A 81 -1.19 16.66 -3.43
N HIS A 82 -0.01 16.07 -3.70
CA HIS A 82 0.78 16.29 -4.90
C HIS A 82 0.61 15.09 -5.84
N GLN A 83 -0.25 15.25 -6.85
CA GLN A 83 -0.56 14.18 -7.80
C GLN A 83 0.51 14.01 -8.89
N ASP A 84 1.48 14.92 -8.97
CA ASP A 84 2.57 14.98 -9.92
C ASP A 84 3.84 14.23 -9.47
N GLU A 85 3.75 13.44 -8.40
CA GLU A 85 4.87 12.59 -7.97
C GLU A 85 5.17 11.48 -8.99
N GLU A 86 6.37 11.52 -9.59
CA GLU A 86 6.90 10.54 -10.56
C GLU A 86 6.72 9.08 -10.12
N LEU A 87 6.76 8.83 -8.80
CA LEU A 87 6.54 7.51 -8.23
C LEU A 87 5.11 7.00 -8.42
N TRP A 88 4.10 7.86 -8.21
CA TRP A 88 2.70 7.49 -8.38
C TRP A 88 2.31 7.41 -9.86
N GLU A 89 2.91 8.23 -10.72
CA GLU A 89 2.80 8.09 -12.18
C GLU A 89 3.35 6.73 -12.65
N THR A 90 4.50 6.31 -12.15
CA THR A 90 5.07 4.98 -12.45
C THR A 90 4.11 3.86 -12.04
N VAL A 91 3.46 3.98 -10.87
CA VAL A 91 2.45 3.02 -10.41
C VAL A 91 1.24 3.04 -11.33
N GLN A 92 0.73 4.21 -11.70
CA GLN A 92 -0.39 4.35 -12.61
C GLN A 92 -0.12 3.64 -13.95
N CYS A 93 0.99 3.98 -14.61
CA CYS A 93 1.42 3.36 -15.86
C CYS A 93 1.47 1.83 -15.75
N PHE A 94 2.02 1.31 -14.66
CA PHE A 94 2.09 -0.13 -14.41
C PHE A 94 0.70 -0.76 -14.25
N TYR A 95 -0.19 -0.17 -13.45
CA TYR A 95 -1.54 -0.71 -13.21
C TYR A 95 -2.41 -0.68 -14.47
N GLU A 96 -2.34 0.41 -15.24
CA GLU A 96 -3.04 0.52 -16.53
C GLU A 96 -2.53 -0.53 -17.51
N PHE A 97 -1.20 -0.70 -17.62
CA PHE A 97 -0.61 -1.68 -18.53
C PHE A 97 -1.03 -3.12 -18.22
N ILE A 98 -1.06 -3.52 -16.94
CA ILE A 98 -1.50 -4.88 -16.57
C ILE A 98 -3.02 -5.07 -16.64
N ALA A 99 -3.80 -3.99 -16.71
CA ALA A 99 -5.25 -4.04 -16.89
C ALA A 99 -5.69 -3.92 -18.37
N MET A 100 -4.78 -3.57 -19.27
CA MET A 100 -5.11 -3.18 -20.65
C MET A 100 -5.57 -4.35 -21.53
N ASP A 101 -4.79 -5.44 -21.61
CA ASP A 101 -5.06 -6.54 -22.53
C ASP A 101 -5.41 -7.83 -21.78
N LYS A 102 -6.69 -8.24 -21.84
CA LYS A 102 -7.21 -9.46 -21.21
C LYS A 102 -6.57 -10.75 -21.74
N GLN A 103 -5.98 -10.72 -22.93
CA GLN A 103 -5.30 -11.86 -23.53
C GLN A 103 -3.82 -11.93 -23.13
N ALA A 104 -3.26 -10.85 -22.58
CA ALA A 104 -1.87 -10.82 -22.16
C ALA A 104 -1.63 -11.76 -20.96
N PRO A 105 -0.48 -12.47 -20.92
CA PRO A 105 -0.19 -13.40 -19.83
C PRO A 105 0.09 -12.71 -18.49
N TRP A 106 0.33 -11.40 -18.49
CA TRP A 106 0.47 -10.58 -17.29
C TRP A 106 -0.82 -9.86 -16.87
N TYR A 107 -1.93 -10.08 -17.57
CA TYR A 107 -3.20 -9.43 -17.27
C TYR A 107 -3.64 -9.63 -15.81
N GLU A 108 -4.11 -8.57 -15.19
CA GLU A 108 -4.82 -8.60 -13.91
C GLU A 108 -6.07 -7.69 -14.00
N ASN A 109 -7.18 -8.12 -13.39
CA ASN A 109 -8.41 -7.33 -13.34
C ASN A 109 -8.34 -6.23 -12.26
N VAL A 110 -7.41 -5.29 -12.45
CA VAL A 110 -7.10 -4.23 -11.48
C VAL A 110 -7.62 -2.88 -11.92
N ARG A 111 -7.80 -1.97 -10.96
CA ARG A 111 -8.09 -0.55 -11.20
C ARG A 111 -7.16 0.31 -10.36
N PHE A 112 -6.78 1.46 -10.90
CA PHE A 112 -5.99 2.47 -10.20
C PHE A 112 -6.74 3.80 -10.19
N LYS A 113 -6.65 4.53 -9.07
CA LYS A 113 -7.07 5.92 -8.96
C LYS A 113 -6.06 6.69 -8.13
N LEU A 114 -5.63 7.84 -8.62
CA LEU A 114 -4.94 8.87 -7.85
C LEU A 114 -5.93 10.02 -7.66
N ILE A 115 -6.22 10.37 -6.42
CA ILE A 115 -7.26 11.35 -6.07
C ILE A 115 -6.76 12.35 -5.05
N ALA A 116 -7.38 13.53 -5.03
CA ALA A 116 -7.12 14.53 -4.02
C ALA A 116 -7.85 14.18 -2.70
N PRO A 117 -7.43 14.70 -1.53
CA PRO A 117 -8.08 14.43 -0.26
C PRO A 117 -9.58 14.80 -0.22
N GLU A 118 -10.00 15.80 -0.99
CA GLU A 118 -11.38 16.26 -1.10
C GLU A 118 -12.28 15.22 -1.78
N GLU A 119 -11.71 14.42 -2.67
CA GLU A 119 -12.38 13.38 -3.45
C GLU A 119 -12.42 12.04 -2.72
N LEU A 120 -11.88 11.97 -1.49
CA LEU A 120 -11.86 10.76 -0.67
C LEU A 120 -13.28 10.18 -0.55
N PRO A 121 -13.55 8.98 -1.10
CA PRO A 121 -14.87 8.38 -1.02
C PRO A 121 -15.25 8.05 0.42
N ASP A 122 -16.55 8.08 0.72
CA ASP A 122 -17.04 7.54 1.99
C ASP A 122 -16.83 6.01 2.03
N ILE A 123 -16.55 5.48 3.21
CA ILE A 123 -16.31 4.05 3.42
C ILE A 123 -17.50 3.19 2.94
N SER A 124 -18.74 3.71 3.01
CA SER A 124 -19.93 2.99 2.54
C SER A 124 -19.93 2.72 1.04
N SER A 125 -19.16 3.47 0.24
CA SER A 125 -19.01 3.23 -1.21
C SER A 125 -18.31 1.90 -1.53
N PHE A 126 -17.61 1.31 -0.55
CA PHE A 126 -16.94 0.02 -0.69
C PHE A 126 -17.81 -1.17 -0.28
N LYS A 127 -19.03 -0.92 0.23
CA LYS A 127 -19.93 -1.98 0.66
C LYS A 127 -20.34 -2.87 -0.50
N ARG A 128 -20.19 -4.19 -0.30
CA ARG A 128 -20.64 -5.24 -1.23
C ARG A 128 -20.01 -5.16 -2.63
N THR A 129 -18.85 -4.53 -2.77
CA THR A 129 -18.11 -4.52 -4.06
C THR A 129 -17.58 -5.90 -4.42
N GLY A 130 -17.28 -6.73 -3.41
CA GLY A 130 -16.59 -8.01 -3.58
C GLY A 130 -15.15 -7.89 -4.06
N ARG A 131 -14.59 -6.66 -4.06
CA ARG A 131 -13.23 -6.36 -4.53
C ARG A 131 -12.33 -6.06 -3.34
N PHE A 132 -11.11 -6.55 -3.38
CA PHE A 132 -10.09 -6.21 -2.39
C PHE A 132 -9.43 -4.88 -2.76
N THR A 133 -9.67 -3.86 -1.95
CA THR A 133 -9.12 -2.52 -2.18
C THR A 133 -7.91 -2.27 -1.30
N VAL A 134 -6.86 -1.68 -1.86
CA VAL A 134 -5.80 -1.01 -1.09
C VAL A 134 -5.99 0.49 -1.24
N ILE A 135 -6.02 1.20 -0.12
CA ILE A 135 -5.99 2.66 -0.11
C ILE A 135 -4.70 3.14 0.56
N VAL A 136 -3.99 4.05 -0.09
CA VAL A 136 -2.76 4.69 0.40
C VAL A 136 -3.07 6.16 0.67
N PHE A 137 -2.80 6.61 1.88
CA PHE A 137 -2.83 8.02 2.27
C PHE A 137 -1.40 8.51 2.33
N ASP A 138 -0.96 9.28 1.33
CA ASP A 138 0.42 9.76 1.23
C ASP A 138 0.54 11.22 1.68
N ASP A 139 1.43 11.43 2.66
CA ASP A 139 1.73 12.71 3.32
C ASP A 139 0.54 13.57 3.77
N LEU A 140 -0.57 12.94 4.17
CA LEU A 140 -1.78 13.67 4.57
C LEU A 140 -1.78 14.15 6.03
N ALA A 141 -0.69 13.98 6.79
CA ALA A 141 -0.68 14.26 8.22
C ALA A 141 -0.88 15.75 8.56
N GLY A 142 -0.54 16.65 7.63
CA GLY A 142 -0.79 18.09 7.74
C GLY A 142 -2.20 18.53 7.35
N GLU A 143 -3.05 17.61 6.86
CA GLU A 143 -4.42 17.93 6.46
C GLU A 143 -5.27 18.41 7.65
N PRO A 144 -6.30 19.25 7.40
CA PRO A 144 -7.25 19.66 8.43
C PRO A 144 -7.90 18.46 9.13
N LEU A 145 -8.30 18.66 10.39
CA LEU A 145 -8.96 17.63 11.18
C LEU A 145 -10.18 17.02 10.46
N ALA A 146 -10.92 17.83 9.69
CA ALA A 146 -12.06 17.34 8.90
C ALA A 146 -11.66 16.23 7.91
N THR A 147 -10.51 16.37 7.23
CA THR A 147 -9.96 15.35 6.34
C THR A 147 -9.50 14.14 7.14
N GLN A 148 -8.76 14.35 8.24
CA GLN A 148 -8.29 13.26 9.12
C GLN A 148 -9.45 12.41 9.65
N LEU A 149 -10.57 13.04 10.03
CA LEU A 149 -11.77 12.34 10.50
C LEU A 149 -12.41 11.45 9.41
N LYS A 150 -12.30 11.83 8.13
CA LYS A 150 -12.75 10.99 7.00
C LYS A 150 -11.82 9.79 6.75
N ILE A 151 -10.54 9.88 7.14
CA ILE A 151 -9.56 8.79 6.99
C ILE A 151 -9.75 7.70 8.06
N ILE A 152 -10.11 8.08 9.29
CA ILE A 152 -10.23 7.15 10.44
C ILE A 152 -11.07 5.89 10.14
N PRO A 153 -12.26 5.96 9.50
CA PRO A 153 -13.06 4.78 9.18
C PRO A 153 -12.31 3.70 8.40
N PHE A 154 -11.41 4.07 7.49
CA PHE A 154 -10.63 3.10 6.70
C PHE A 154 -9.72 2.23 7.57
N PHE A 155 -9.17 2.79 8.66
CA PHE A 155 -8.36 2.05 9.62
C PHE A 155 -9.20 1.36 10.69
N ARG A 156 -10.35 1.92 11.08
CA ARG A 156 -11.18 1.35 12.16
C ARG A 156 -12.06 0.19 11.66
N SER A 157 -12.76 0.38 10.56
CA SER A 157 -13.79 -0.53 10.05
C SER A 157 -13.58 -1.00 8.61
N GLY A 158 -12.63 -0.43 7.86
CA GLY A 158 -12.36 -0.78 6.46
C GLY A 158 -12.15 -2.27 6.19
N ARG A 159 -11.61 -3.01 7.17
CA ARG A 159 -11.46 -4.47 7.06
C ARG A 159 -12.76 -5.23 6.78
N HIS A 160 -13.89 -4.72 7.27
CA HIS A 160 -15.20 -5.35 7.04
C HIS A 160 -15.70 -5.14 5.61
N GLU A 161 -15.13 -4.16 4.91
CA GLU A 161 -15.43 -3.81 3.52
C GLU A 161 -14.34 -4.28 2.55
N GLY A 162 -13.43 -5.15 2.99
CA GLY A 162 -12.34 -5.68 2.14
C GLY A 162 -11.20 -4.69 1.87
N ILE A 163 -11.07 -3.63 2.67
CA ILE A 163 -10.07 -2.58 2.49
C ILE A 163 -8.82 -2.85 3.34
N SER A 164 -7.66 -2.80 2.69
CA SER A 164 -6.36 -2.60 3.34
C SER A 164 -5.96 -1.13 3.26
N ALA A 165 -5.51 -0.55 4.38
CA ALA A 165 -5.14 0.86 4.46
C ALA A 165 -3.64 1.04 4.78
N ILE A 166 -3.00 1.96 4.08
CA ILE A 166 -1.60 2.37 4.29
C ILE A 166 -1.60 3.87 4.57
N TYR A 167 -1.00 4.30 5.69
CA TYR A 167 -0.77 5.70 5.99
C TYR A 167 0.73 5.99 5.90
N ILE A 168 1.15 6.96 5.09
CA ILE A 168 2.53 7.41 4.99
C ILE A 168 2.62 8.80 5.62
N ALA A 169 3.54 8.99 6.58
CA ALA A 169 3.72 10.25 7.28
C ALA A 169 5.20 10.54 7.52
N GLN A 170 5.53 11.82 7.74
CA GLN A 170 6.89 12.20 8.10
C GLN A 170 7.24 11.74 9.52
N ARG A 171 6.31 11.86 10.47
CA ARG A 171 6.48 11.34 11.84
C ARG A 171 5.34 10.44 12.25
N PHE A 172 5.64 9.43 13.06
CA PHE A 172 4.63 8.51 13.57
C PHE A 172 3.55 9.24 14.37
N TYR A 173 3.93 10.18 15.24
CA TYR A 173 2.99 10.91 16.10
C TYR A 173 2.19 12.01 15.40
N GLU A 174 2.49 12.33 14.15
CA GLU A 174 1.64 13.20 13.32
C GLU A 174 0.41 12.43 12.81
N ILE A 175 0.47 11.10 12.76
CA ILE A 175 -0.67 10.26 12.42
C ILE A 175 -1.71 10.37 13.53
N HIS A 176 -2.96 10.64 13.16
CA HIS A 176 -4.06 10.81 14.10
C HIS A 176 -4.14 9.62 15.10
N PRO A 177 -4.31 9.85 16.42
CA PRO A 177 -4.30 8.78 17.44
C PRO A 177 -5.23 7.60 17.15
N ASN A 178 -6.45 7.88 16.68
CA ASN A 178 -7.42 6.83 16.30
C ASN A 178 -6.96 5.98 15.10
N ILE A 179 -6.11 6.51 14.22
CA ILE A 179 -5.49 5.72 13.15
C ILE A 179 -4.39 4.85 13.75
N ARG A 180 -3.50 5.44 14.57
CA ARG A 180 -2.38 4.73 15.23
C ARG A 180 -2.85 3.53 16.06
N ALA A 181 -3.88 3.73 16.88
CA ALA A 181 -4.48 2.67 17.71
C ALA A 181 -5.09 1.52 16.90
N ASN A 182 -5.31 1.71 15.59
CA ASN A 182 -5.86 0.71 14.69
C ASN A 182 -4.83 0.12 13.73
N LEU A 183 -3.56 0.53 13.81
CA LEU A 183 -2.50 -0.07 12.98
C LEU A 183 -2.25 -1.52 13.39
N LYS A 184 -2.01 -2.37 12.40
CA LYS A 184 -1.57 -3.77 12.60
C LYS A 184 -0.07 -3.91 12.37
N TYR A 185 0.48 -3.09 11.49
CA TYR A 185 1.88 -3.08 11.12
C TYR A 185 2.42 -1.66 11.14
N ILE A 186 3.70 -1.52 11.47
CA ILE A 186 4.44 -0.27 11.32
C ILE A 186 5.73 -0.51 10.54
N SER A 187 6.12 0.46 9.72
CA SER A 187 7.44 0.54 9.10
C SER A 187 8.07 1.88 9.48
N LEU A 188 9.18 1.83 10.21
CA LEU A 188 9.91 3.02 10.65
C LEU A 188 11.16 3.21 9.79
N HIS A 189 11.26 4.36 9.14
CA HIS A 189 12.39 4.77 8.32
C HIS A 189 13.28 5.77 9.08
N ARG A 190 14.42 6.11 8.49
CA ARG A 190 15.34 7.12 9.04
C ARG A 190 14.59 8.39 9.43
N GLY A 191 14.98 8.96 10.57
CA GLY A 191 14.39 10.21 11.07
C GLY A 191 13.10 10.02 11.88
N CYS A 192 12.68 8.78 12.16
CA CYS A 192 11.56 8.48 13.06
C CYS A 192 11.85 8.71 14.57
N GLY A 193 12.84 9.56 14.88
CA GLY A 193 13.19 9.98 16.24
C GLY A 193 14.34 9.20 16.87
N THR A 194 14.56 9.48 18.15
CA THR A 194 15.58 8.84 19.00
C THR A 194 15.16 7.42 19.42
N LEU A 195 16.06 6.68 20.09
CA LEU A 195 15.72 5.41 20.73
C LEU A 195 14.48 5.52 21.63
N ASP A 196 14.34 6.62 22.37
CA ASP A 196 13.18 6.87 23.23
C ASP A 196 11.90 7.10 22.43
N SER A 197 12.00 7.69 21.24
CA SER A 197 10.86 7.82 20.33
C SER A 197 10.36 6.45 19.90
N ILE A 198 11.28 5.54 19.53
CA ILE A 198 10.96 4.15 19.18
C ILE A 198 10.33 3.43 20.38
N LYS A 199 10.89 3.58 21.59
CA LYS A 199 10.30 3.01 22.82
C LYS A 199 8.86 3.45 23.03
N ARG A 200 8.59 4.75 22.89
CA ARG A 200 7.22 5.29 23.03
C ARG A 200 6.28 4.70 21.97
N ILE A 201 6.75 4.52 20.73
CA ILE A 201 5.95 3.91 19.66
C ILE A 201 5.60 2.47 20.03
N LEU A 202 6.57 1.70 20.53
CA LEU A 202 6.33 0.31 20.96
C LEU A 202 5.35 0.23 22.14
N LYS A 203 5.46 1.14 23.12
CA LYS A 203 4.50 1.25 24.25
C LYS A 203 3.08 1.56 23.78
N ASP A 204 2.93 2.43 22.79
CA ASP A 204 1.62 2.78 22.24
C ASP A 204 0.96 1.62 21.46
N MET A 205 1.75 0.62 21.04
CA MET A 205 1.29 -0.48 20.22
C MET A 205 1.11 -1.81 20.96
N TYR A 206 1.88 -2.04 22.02
CA TYR A 206 1.94 -3.32 22.72
C TYR A 206 1.92 -3.10 24.23
N ASP A 207 1.00 -3.76 24.92
CA ASP A 207 0.91 -3.74 26.39
C ASP A 207 2.15 -4.39 27.03
N ASP A 208 2.69 -5.46 26.43
CA ASP A 208 3.91 -6.16 26.84
C ASP A 208 5.06 -5.90 25.85
N TYR A 209 5.54 -4.65 25.81
CA TYR A 209 6.56 -4.21 24.85
C TYR A 209 8.00 -4.58 25.26
N GLU A 210 8.27 -4.84 26.55
CA GLU A 210 9.62 -5.05 27.10
C GLU A 210 10.40 -6.19 26.43
N PRO A 211 9.82 -7.38 26.18
CA PRO A 211 10.52 -8.47 25.48
C PRO A 211 10.84 -8.13 24.02
N LEU A 212 9.99 -7.31 23.37
CA LEU A 212 10.19 -6.85 22.01
C LEU A 212 11.29 -5.79 21.94
N ALA A 213 11.28 -4.88 22.93
CA ALA A 213 12.24 -3.82 23.08
C ALA A 213 13.66 -4.40 23.20
N LYS A 214 13.84 -5.42 24.06
CA LYS A 214 15.12 -6.13 24.23
C LYS A 214 15.72 -6.64 22.92
N LYS A 215 14.91 -7.20 22.02
CA LYS A 215 15.35 -7.70 20.69
C LYS A 215 15.74 -6.61 19.69
N VAL A 216 15.32 -5.38 19.92
CA VAL A 216 15.70 -4.22 19.10
C VAL A 216 17.03 -3.62 19.59
N TYR A 217 17.43 -3.93 20.83
CA TYR A 217 18.55 -3.29 21.52
C TYR A 217 19.80 -4.16 21.66
N GLU A 218 19.64 -5.48 21.64
CA GLU A 218 20.72 -6.48 21.60
C GLU A 218 21.01 -6.94 20.17
#